data_AF-A0A2D9LBI6-F1
#
_entry.id   AF-A0A2D9LBI6-F1
#
_cell.length_a   1.000
_cell.length_b   1.000
_cell.length_c   1.000
_cell.angle_alpha   90.00
_cell.angle_beta   90.00
_cell.angle_gamma   90.00
#
_symmetry.space_group_name_H-M   'P 1'
#
loop_
_entity.id
_entity.type
_entity.pdbx_description
1 polymer ?
#
loop_
_entity_poly.entity_id
_entity_poly.type
_entity_poly.pdbx_seq_one_letter_code
_entity_poly.pdbx_strand_id
1 'polypeptide(L)'
;QFVSAMAPGWVFGLAIVDLNLVSNGFFYLFDFESGQMFEHSFLQPLARNTNIEPYPERGYARFRKGDLSMAIEPATGGRNVRVSGPGNIRVDLELRDTEQPLRLVSPAGYNGWVFTRKSAGLTVDGEVRLGDVVWRCDESTRGSIDWSCGFMRRETAWNWACLAGVADNGVSVGLNLAAGVNETGMTENALWLDGRRVLLGPARFEFDRYQPGADWRVTTDDGRVDLRFVPAGARREKLNAWVIASNFRQFVGTFQGTVADENGKKIPVNGLRGLMEDHFARW
;
A
#
# COMPACT_ATOMS: atom_id res chain seq x y z
N GLN A 1 -0.93 -4.65 8.49
CA GLN A 1 -1.93 -3.83 7.77
C GLN A 1 -1.27 -2.56 7.27
N PHE A 2 -1.52 -2.20 6.02
CA PHE A 2 -1.05 -0.99 5.36
C PHE A 2 -2.25 -0.18 4.87
N VAL A 3 -2.17 1.15 4.99
CA VAL A 3 -3.14 2.09 4.41
C VAL A 3 -2.35 3.23 3.77
N SER A 4 -2.87 3.75 2.66
CA SER A 4 -2.30 4.91 1.97
C SER A 4 -3.37 5.90 1.56
N ALA A 5 -2.96 7.16 1.42
CA ALA A 5 -3.73 8.23 0.82
C ALA A 5 -2.85 8.96 -0.20
N MET A 6 -3.40 9.25 -1.37
CA MET A 6 -2.67 9.70 -2.53
C MET A 6 -3.44 10.88 -3.13
N ALA A 7 -2.77 12.01 -3.21
CA ALA A 7 -3.24 13.21 -3.89
C ALA A 7 -2.23 13.58 -4.99
N PRO A 8 -2.58 14.46 -5.95
CA PRO A 8 -1.64 14.88 -6.99
C PRO A 8 -0.33 15.45 -6.44
N GLY A 9 -0.36 16.13 -5.30
CA GLY A 9 0.81 16.76 -4.68
C GLY A 9 1.56 15.90 -3.67
N TRP A 10 0.96 14.83 -3.12
CA TRP A 10 1.58 14.10 -2.02
C TRP A 10 1.07 12.65 -1.92
N VAL A 11 1.89 11.78 -1.33
CA VAL A 11 1.52 10.40 -1.01
C VAL A 11 1.87 10.10 0.43
N PHE A 12 0.89 9.63 1.18
CA PHE A 12 1.02 9.15 2.55
C PHE A 12 0.88 7.63 2.59
N GLY A 13 1.70 6.98 3.42
CA GLY A 13 1.57 5.56 3.74
C GLY A 13 1.76 5.31 5.23
N LEU A 14 0.97 4.39 5.80
CA LEU A 14 1.09 3.91 7.17
C LEU A 14 1.03 2.38 7.16
N ALA A 15 1.97 1.74 7.85
CA ALA A 15 1.93 0.31 8.12
C ALA A 15 2.07 0.01 9.61
N ILE A 16 1.30 -0.97 10.07
CA ILE A 16 1.49 -1.65 11.35
C ILE A 16 1.70 -3.13 11.04
N VAL A 17 2.86 -3.65 11.39
CA VAL A 17 3.32 -5.02 11.12
C VAL A 17 3.61 -5.71 12.44
N ASP A 18 3.11 -6.93 12.57
CA ASP A 18 3.35 -7.81 13.70
C ASP A 18 3.85 -9.17 13.19
N LEU A 19 5.10 -9.51 13.54
CA LEU A 19 5.74 -10.79 13.22
C LEU A 19 5.86 -11.70 14.46
N ASN A 20 5.13 -11.41 15.54
CA ASN A 20 5.22 -11.97 16.90
C ASN A 20 6.58 -11.73 17.61
N LEU A 21 7.70 -11.92 16.92
CA LEU A 21 9.05 -11.70 17.47
C LEU A 21 9.44 -10.22 17.48
N VAL A 22 8.97 -9.49 16.47
CA VAL A 22 9.21 -8.06 16.29
C VAL A 22 7.96 -7.45 15.66
N SER A 23 7.61 -6.25 16.10
CA SER A 23 6.65 -5.40 15.39
C SER A 23 7.33 -4.17 14.84
N ASN A 24 6.81 -3.70 13.70
CA ASN A 24 7.22 -2.46 13.06
C ASN A 24 5.98 -1.61 12.84
N GLY A 25 5.99 -0.40 13.37
CA GLY A 25 5.03 0.63 13.01
C GLY A 25 5.78 1.74 12.28
N PHE A 26 5.36 2.06 11.06
CA PHE A 26 5.97 3.14 10.30
C PHE A 26 4.94 3.91 9.50
N PHE A 27 5.21 5.18 9.27
CA PHE A 27 4.47 5.99 8.31
C PHE A 27 5.42 6.94 7.60
N TYR A 28 4.98 7.42 6.45
CA TYR A 28 5.71 8.42 5.70
C TYR A 28 4.76 9.31 4.91
N LEU A 29 5.26 10.49 4.54
CA LEU A 29 4.66 11.36 3.53
C LEU A 29 5.75 11.78 2.55
N PHE A 30 5.48 11.61 1.25
CA PHE A 30 6.28 12.20 0.19
C PHE A 30 5.53 13.38 -0.41
N ASP A 31 6.19 14.53 -0.46
CA ASP A 31 5.68 15.74 -1.10
C ASP A 31 6.34 15.93 -2.46
N PHE A 32 5.53 15.95 -3.53
CA PHE A 32 6.01 16.07 -4.90
C PHE A 32 6.45 17.50 -5.25
N GLU A 33 5.99 18.52 -4.52
CA GLU A 33 6.40 19.89 -4.77
C GLU A 33 7.84 20.12 -4.28
N SER A 34 8.11 19.75 -3.02
CA SER A 34 9.45 19.88 -2.44
C SER A 34 10.39 18.73 -2.78
N GLY A 35 9.87 17.58 -3.20
CA GLY A 35 10.63 16.33 -3.38
C GLY A 35 11.08 15.69 -2.07
N GLN A 36 10.53 16.13 -0.93
CA GLN A 36 10.94 15.64 0.39
C GLN A 36 10.17 14.40 0.82
N MET A 37 10.88 13.47 1.47
CA MET A 37 10.33 12.30 2.14
C MET A 37 10.40 12.49 3.66
N PHE A 38 9.26 12.56 4.32
CA PHE A 38 9.13 12.56 5.77
C PHE A 38 8.84 11.13 6.22
N GLU A 39 9.81 10.46 6.84
CA GLU A 39 9.69 9.06 7.24
C GLU A 39 9.88 8.88 8.75
N HIS A 40 8.98 8.11 9.37
CA HIS A 40 9.12 7.66 10.75
C HIS A 40 8.90 6.15 10.85
N SER A 41 9.86 5.43 11.42
CA SER A 41 9.80 3.97 11.59
C SER A 41 10.22 3.57 13.00
N PHE A 42 9.47 2.62 13.58
CA PHE A 42 9.61 2.22 14.97
C PHE A 42 9.52 0.71 15.12
N LEU A 43 10.65 0.09 15.51
CA LEU A 43 10.70 -1.33 15.88
C LEU A 43 10.45 -1.53 17.37
N GLN A 44 9.77 -2.63 17.72
CA GLN A 44 9.62 -3.12 19.09
C GLN A 44 9.79 -4.65 19.16
N PRO A 45 10.45 -5.17 20.20
CA PRO A 45 10.54 -6.61 20.41
C PRO A 45 9.21 -7.19 20.89
N LEU A 46 8.96 -8.46 20.55
CA LEU A 46 7.85 -9.28 21.06
C LEU A 46 6.47 -8.64 20.87
N ALA A 47 6.27 -7.93 19.77
CA ALA A 47 5.05 -7.20 19.45
C ALA A 47 4.56 -6.27 20.58
N ARG A 48 5.48 -5.79 21.44
CA ARG A 48 5.12 -5.00 22.62
C ARG A 48 4.28 -3.81 22.20
N ASN A 49 3.16 -3.60 22.91
CA ASN A 49 2.20 -2.52 22.64
C ASN A 49 1.75 -2.45 21.16
N THR A 50 1.76 -3.57 20.46
CA THR A 50 1.25 -3.73 19.10
C THR A 50 0.11 -4.74 19.17
N ASN A 51 -1.01 -4.42 18.54
CA ASN A 51 -2.14 -5.32 18.47
C ASN A 51 -2.84 -5.17 17.13
N ILE A 52 -3.00 -6.28 16.42
CA ILE A 52 -3.74 -6.35 15.17
C ILE A 52 -4.80 -7.44 15.36
N GLU A 53 -6.07 -7.06 15.33
CA GLU A 53 -7.14 -8.04 15.41
C GLU A 53 -7.25 -8.85 14.10
N PRO A 54 -7.50 -10.17 14.17
CA PRO A 54 -7.56 -11.05 13.01
C PRO A 54 -8.88 -10.91 12.23
N TYR A 55 -9.48 -9.72 12.22
CA TYR A 55 -10.76 -9.44 11.58
C TYR A 55 -10.58 -8.36 10.50
N PRO A 56 -10.35 -8.73 9.22
CA PRO A 56 -10.01 -7.78 8.16
C PRO A 56 -11.08 -6.71 7.91
N GLU A 57 -12.35 -6.98 8.24
CA GLU A 57 -13.47 -6.05 7.98
C GLU A 57 -13.83 -5.15 9.16
N ARG A 58 -13.67 -5.61 10.39
CA ARG A 58 -14.14 -4.92 11.60
C ARG A 58 -13.10 -4.75 12.69
N GLY A 59 -11.93 -5.36 12.53
CA GLY A 59 -10.86 -5.30 13.51
C GLY A 59 -10.05 -4.03 13.41
N TYR A 60 -9.28 -3.75 14.45
CA TYR A 60 -8.32 -2.66 14.49
C TYR A 60 -6.87 -3.14 14.39
N ALA A 61 -5.98 -2.23 14.00
CA ALA A 61 -4.54 -2.34 14.18
C ALA A 61 -4.05 -1.13 14.99
N ARG A 62 -3.30 -1.36 16.07
CA ARG A 62 -2.77 -0.33 16.96
C ARG A 62 -1.32 -0.59 17.28
N PHE A 63 -0.54 0.48 17.40
CA PHE A 63 0.86 0.45 17.80
C PHE A 63 1.16 1.65 18.70
N ARG A 64 1.84 1.45 19.82
CA ARG A 64 2.27 2.54 20.72
C ARG A 64 3.71 2.40 21.17
N LYS A 65 4.49 3.49 21.11
CA LYS A 65 5.88 3.56 21.60
C LYS A 65 6.16 4.92 22.24
N GLY A 66 6.29 4.96 23.57
CA GLY A 66 6.37 6.23 24.28
C GLY A 66 5.12 7.08 24.01
N ASP A 67 5.32 8.33 23.60
CA ASP A 67 4.23 9.27 23.27
C ASP A 67 3.66 9.08 21.86
N LEU A 68 4.24 8.20 21.05
CA LEU A 68 3.73 7.88 19.71
C LEU A 68 2.60 6.85 19.80
N SER A 69 1.50 7.13 19.10
CA SER A 69 0.39 6.21 18.85
C SER A 69 0.04 6.18 17.36
N MET A 70 -0.14 4.98 16.82
CA MET A 70 -0.67 4.74 15.47
C MET A 70 -1.87 3.81 15.58
N ALA A 71 -2.94 4.09 14.85
CA ALA A 71 -4.16 3.30 14.85
C ALA A 71 -4.82 3.29 13.47
N ILE A 72 -5.28 2.10 13.05
CA ILE A 72 -6.17 1.88 11.93
C ILE A 72 -7.40 1.19 12.51
N GLU A 73 -8.51 1.90 12.56
CA GLU A 73 -9.72 1.48 13.28
C GLU A 73 -10.91 1.36 12.32
N PRO A 74 -11.86 0.47 12.59
CA PRO A 74 -13.11 0.44 11.84
C PRO A 74 -13.87 1.76 11.99
N ALA A 75 -14.41 2.25 10.88
CA ALA A 75 -15.37 3.35 10.83
C ALA A 75 -16.66 2.88 10.17
N THR A 76 -17.73 3.65 10.28
CA THR A 76 -18.99 3.36 9.56
C THR A 76 -18.72 3.38 8.06
N GLY A 77 -18.71 2.20 7.42
CA GLY A 77 -18.43 2.08 5.99
C GLY A 77 -16.95 2.19 5.60
N GLY A 78 -16.00 2.12 6.53
CA GLY A 78 -14.58 2.11 6.16
C GLY A 78 -13.56 2.11 7.30
N ARG A 79 -12.54 2.97 7.24
CA ARG A 79 -11.42 3.00 8.18
C ARG A 79 -11.07 4.41 8.62
N ASN A 80 -10.84 4.58 9.92
CA ASN A 80 -10.17 5.74 10.48
C ASN A 80 -8.70 5.43 10.68
N VAL A 81 -7.83 6.29 10.17
CA VAL A 81 -6.38 6.22 10.33
C VAL A 81 -5.93 7.39 11.18
N ARG A 82 -5.33 7.08 12.33
CA ARG A 82 -4.86 8.07 13.29
C ARG A 82 -3.41 7.85 13.64
N VAL A 83 -2.66 8.94 13.65
CA VAL A 83 -1.31 8.98 14.21
C VAL A 83 -1.21 10.20 15.11
N SER A 84 -0.63 10.03 16.29
CA SER A 84 -0.25 11.13 17.18
C SER A 84 1.13 10.88 17.75
N GLY A 85 1.94 11.93 17.88
CA GLY A 85 3.29 11.79 18.40
C GLY A 85 3.99 13.12 18.68
N PRO A 86 5.24 13.05 19.17
CA PRO A 86 6.04 14.25 19.46
C PRO A 86 6.32 15.06 18.19
N GLY A 87 6.63 16.35 18.33
CA GLY A 87 6.95 17.21 17.19
C GLY A 87 5.73 17.57 16.33
N ASN A 88 4.54 17.65 16.94
CA ASN A 88 3.28 17.99 16.27
C ASN A 88 2.89 17.01 15.15
N ILE A 89 3.25 15.73 15.30
CA ILE A 89 2.80 14.67 14.40
C ILE A 89 1.32 14.40 14.68
N ARG A 90 0.47 14.67 13.70
CA ARG A 90 -0.96 14.33 13.75
C ARG A 90 -1.44 13.89 12.37
N VAL A 91 -2.00 12.69 12.30
CA VAL A 91 -2.71 12.19 11.11
C VAL A 91 -4.12 11.85 11.54
N ASP A 92 -5.10 12.30 10.76
CA ASP A 92 -6.50 11.98 10.95
C ASP A 92 -7.12 11.86 9.56
N LEU A 93 -7.27 10.61 9.08
CA LEU A 93 -7.82 10.30 7.77
C LEU A 93 -8.99 9.34 7.93
N GLU A 94 -10.08 9.59 7.20
CA GLU A 94 -11.23 8.70 7.09
C GLU A 94 -11.32 8.19 5.66
N LEU A 95 -11.18 6.88 5.47
CA LEU A 95 -11.33 6.21 4.19
C LEU A 95 -12.71 5.55 4.12
N ARG A 96 -13.48 5.84 3.08
CA ARG A 96 -14.73 5.13 2.79
C ARG A 96 -14.44 3.94 1.89
N ASP A 97 -14.79 2.76 2.36
CA ASP A 97 -14.45 1.52 1.67
C ASP A 97 -15.36 1.23 0.47
N THR A 98 -14.94 0.26 -0.31
CA THR A 98 -15.76 -0.32 -1.38
C THR A 98 -16.61 -1.48 -0.86
N GLU A 99 -17.76 -1.69 -1.47
CA GLU A 99 -18.57 -2.91 -1.28
C GLU A 99 -17.96 -4.14 -1.97
N GLN A 100 -16.97 -3.94 -2.85
CA GLN A 100 -16.29 -4.99 -3.61
C GLN A 100 -14.79 -5.08 -3.30
N PRO A 101 -14.37 -5.28 -2.04
CA PRO A 101 -12.96 -5.47 -1.75
C PRO A 101 -12.51 -6.82 -2.30
N LEU A 102 -11.25 -6.92 -2.72
CA LEU A 102 -10.61 -8.18 -3.05
C LEU A 102 -10.38 -8.95 -1.75
N ARG A 103 -10.66 -10.26 -1.77
CA ARG A 103 -10.32 -11.19 -0.69
C ARG A 103 -9.73 -12.42 -1.34
N LEU A 104 -8.56 -12.84 -0.90
CA LEU A 104 -7.92 -14.04 -1.39
C LEU A 104 -7.30 -14.77 -0.20
N VAL A 105 -7.52 -16.08 -0.17
CA VAL A 105 -6.73 -17.00 0.64
C VAL A 105 -6.04 -17.97 -0.30
N SER A 106 -4.75 -18.19 -0.08
CA SER A 106 -3.93 -19.08 -0.89
C SER A 106 -2.97 -19.87 0.00
N PRO A 107 -2.66 -21.12 -0.35
CA PRO A 107 -1.59 -21.87 0.30
C PRO A 107 -0.23 -21.16 0.14
N ALA A 108 0.64 -21.30 1.14
CA ALA A 108 2.01 -20.78 1.12
C ALA A 108 2.99 -21.85 1.60
N GLY A 109 3.78 -22.41 0.68
CA GLY A 109 4.62 -23.57 0.98
C GLY A 109 3.78 -24.81 1.34
N TYR A 110 4.33 -25.72 2.14
CA TYR A 110 3.70 -27.02 2.46
C TYR A 110 2.59 -26.91 3.51
N ASN A 111 2.81 -26.14 4.58
CA ASN A 111 1.89 -26.03 5.74
C ASN A 111 1.38 -24.61 5.99
N GLY A 112 1.78 -23.64 5.17
CA GLY A 112 1.43 -22.25 5.35
C GLY A 112 0.23 -21.82 4.50
N TRP A 113 -0.26 -20.62 4.80
CA TRP A 113 -1.30 -19.96 4.03
C TRP A 113 -1.13 -18.45 4.15
N VAL A 114 -1.63 -17.72 3.17
CA VAL A 114 -1.73 -16.26 3.21
C VAL A 114 -3.17 -15.87 2.94
N PHE A 115 -3.60 -14.83 3.64
CA PHE A 115 -4.84 -14.14 3.37
C PHE A 115 -4.53 -12.69 3.10
N THR A 116 -5.17 -12.13 2.07
CA THR A 116 -5.19 -10.70 1.85
C THR A 116 -6.61 -10.20 1.62
N ARG A 117 -6.85 -8.98 2.07
CA ARG A 117 -8.04 -8.19 1.82
C ARG A 117 -7.60 -6.80 1.38
N LYS A 118 -7.94 -6.44 0.15
CA LYS A 118 -7.49 -5.18 -0.45
C LYS A 118 -8.61 -4.39 -1.07
N SER A 119 -8.49 -3.08 -1.00
CA SER A 119 -9.31 -2.14 -1.76
C SER A 119 -8.50 -0.90 -2.10
N ALA A 120 -8.83 -0.25 -3.20
CA ALA A 120 -8.13 0.93 -3.71
C ALA A 120 -9.12 1.85 -4.43
N GLY A 121 -8.69 3.09 -4.70
CA GLY A 121 -9.55 4.10 -5.32
C GLY A 121 -10.65 4.58 -4.37
N LEU A 122 -10.40 4.50 -3.06
CA LEU A 122 -11.32 4.88 -1.99
C LEU A 122 -11.34 6.39 -1.80
N THR A 123 -12.48 6.98 -1.46
CA THR A 123 -12.50 8.39 -1.04
C THR A 123 -11.84 8.53 0.32
N VAL A 124 -11.11 9.63 0.51
CA VAL A 124 -10.39 9.94 1.75
C VAL A 124 -10.68 11.36 2.15
N ASP A 125 -11.12 11.54 3.40
CA ASP A 125 -11.29 12.83 4.04
C ASP A 125 -10.24 13.00 5.16
N GLY A 126 -9.82 14.23 5.46
CA GLY A 126 -8.94 14.53 6.60
C GLY A 126 -7.63 15.24 6.26
N GLU A 127 -6.66 15.15 7.17
CA GLU A 127 -5.35 15.82 7.02
C GLU A 127 -4.18 15.04 7.65
N VAL A 128 -2.99 15.26 7.10
CA VAL A 128 -1.69 14.87 7.64
C VAL A 128 -0.98 16.13 8.08
N ARG A 129 -0.51 16.17 9.32
CA ARG A 129 0.29 17.26 9.89
C ARG A 129 1.60 16.72 10.44
N LEU A 130 2.69 17.32 9.99
CA LEU A 130 4.04 17.02 10.46
C LEU A 130 4.75 18.36 10.74
N GLY A 131 5.03 18.63 12.01
CA GLY A 131 5.53 19.95 12.43
C GLY A 131 4.51 21.05 12.13
N ASP A 132 4.92 22.06 11.38
CA ASP A 132 4.07 23.20 11.01
C ASP A 132 3.36 23.04 9.66
N VAL A 133 3.65 21.96 8.93
CA VAL A 133 3.12 21.71 7.58
C VAL A 133 1.89 20.80 7.66
N VAL A 134 0.88 21.11 6.84
CA VAL A 134 -0.39 20.38 6.76
C VAL A 134 -0.72 20.04 5.32
N TRP A 135 -0.92 18.77 5.04
CA TRP A 135 -1.43 18.25 3.77
C TRP A 135 -2.89 17.83 3.98
N ARG A 136 -3.80 18.41 3.21
CA ARG A 136 -5.24 18.13 3.31
C ARG A 136 -5.70 17.27 2.16
N CYS A 137 -6.61 16.37 2.45
CA CYS A 137 -7.36 15.66 1.41
C CYS A 137 -8.31 16.62 0.70
N ASP A 138 -8.55 16.33 -0.55
CA ASP A 138 -9.50 17.01 -1.43
C ASP A 138 -10.30 15.98 -2.25
N GLU A 139 -11.15 16.46 -3.15
CA GLU A 139 -11.99 15.62 -4.01
C GLU A 139 -11.22 14.68 -4.94
N SER A 140 -9.94 14.97 -5.21
CA SER A 140 -9.04 14.15 -6.04
C SER A 140 -8.30 13.09 -5.22
N THR A 141 -8.28 13.25 -3.90
CA THR A 141 -7.55 12.36 -3.02
C THR A 141 -8.21 10.99 -2.97
N ARG A 142 -7.41 9.95 -3.20
CA ARG A 142 -7.86 8.56 -3.10
C ARG A 142 -6.93 7.73 -2.24
N GLY A 143 -7.47 6.67 -1.67
CA GLY A 143 -6.73 5.80 -0.76
C GLY A 143 -6.84 4.33 -1.12
N SER A 144 -6.00 3.56 -0.43
CA SER A 144 -5.98 2.11 -0.53
C SER A 144 -5.80 1.48 0.85
N ILE A 145 -6.47 0.35 1.07
CA ILE A 145 -6.37 -0.47 2.27
C ILE A 145 -5.79 -1.82 1.85
N ASP A 146 -4.70 -2.23 2.48
CA ASP A 146 -4.11 -3.58 2.36
C ASP A 146 -4.05 -4.22 3.75
N TRP A 147 -4.89 -5.23 3.94
CA TRP A 147 -4.84 -6.07 5.12
C TRP A 147 -4.36 -7.46 4.72
N SER A 148 -3.27 -7.90 5.31
CA SER A 148 -2.69 -9.21 5.00
C SER A 148 -2.25 -9.91 6.28
N CYS A 149 -2.43 -11.23 6.34
CA CYS A 149 -1.93 -12.09 7.42
C CYS A 149 -1.64 -13.49 6.89
N GLY A 150 -0.96 -14.29 7.70
CA GLY A 150 -0.75 -15.71 7.42
C GLY A 150 0.60 -16.23 7.87
N PHE A 151 0.87 -17.47 7.46
CA PHE A 151 2.15 -18.15 7.65
C PHE A 151 2.82 -18.26 6.28
N MET A 152 3.48 -17.18 5.87
CA MET A 152 4.22 -17.10 4.62
C MET A 152 5.47 -18.00 4.66
N ARG A 153 6.06 -18.28 3.48
CA ARG A 153 7.32 -19.02 3.39
C ARG A 153 8.47 -18.23 3.98
N ARG A 154 9.34 -18.94 4.72
CA ARG A 154 10.56 -18.42 5.37
C ARG A 154 11.29 -17.35 4.57
N GLU A 155 11.45 -17.56 3.27
CA GLU A 155 12.01 -16.61 2.31
C GLU A 155 10.93 -16.28 1.29
N THR A 156 10.63 -15.01 1.12
CA THR A 156 9.63 -14.53 0.17
C THR A 156 10.15 -13.27 -0.53
N ALA A 157 9.99 -13.22 -1.84
CA ALA A 157 10.29 -12.05 -2.66
C ALA A 157 9.06 -11.66 -3.45
N TRP A 158 8.78 -10.37 -3.55
CA TRP A 158 7.66 -9.89 -4.34
C TRP A 158 7.92 -8.54 -4.99
N ASN A 159 7.18 -8.31 -6.06
CA ASN A 159 6.91 -6.98 -6.58
C ASN A 159 5.46 -6.62 -6.31
N TRP A 160 5.23 -5.36 -6.02
CA TRP A 160 3.91 -4.84 -5.73
C TRP A 160 3.72 -3.48 -6.38
N ALA A 161 2.51 -3.19 -6.86
CA ALA A 161 2.11 -1.87 -7.29
C ALA A 161 0.75 -1.52 -6.69
N CYS A 162 0.64 -0.28 -6.25
CA CYS A 162 -0.60 0.30 -5.78
C CYS A 162 -0.78 1.69 -6.34
N LEU A 163 -1.98 1.97 -6.84
CA LEU A 163 -2.37 3.27 -7.35
C LEU A 163 -3.77 3.58 -6.84
N ALA A 164 -3.98 4.85 -6.50
CA ALA A 164 -5.27 5.39 -6.17
C ALA A 164 -5.32 6.85 -6.64
N GLY A 165 -6.31 7.21 -7.45
CA GLY A 165 -6.48 8.58 -7.92
C GLY A 165 -7.73 8.76 -8.76
N VAL A 166 -7.91 9.96 -9.30
CA VAL A 166 -9.01 10.30 -10.21
C VAL A 166 -8.43 10.57 -11.58
N ALA A 167 -8.83 9.80 -12.59
CA ALA A 167 -8.41 10.02 -13.97
C ALA A 167 -9.00 11.32 -14.55
N ASP A 168 -8.42 11.84 -15.63
CA ASP A 168 -8.83 13.10 -16.27
C ASP A 168 -10.33 13.13 -16.67
N ASN A 169 -10.94 11.97 -16.87
CA ASN A 169 -12.36 11.82 -17.19
C ASN A 169 -13.27 11.71 -15.95
N GLY A 170 -12.75 11.93 -14.75
CA GLY A 170 -13.47 11.89 -13.49
C GLY A 170 -13.61 10.50 -12.84
N VAL A 171 -13.16 9.42 -13.51
CA VAL A 171 -13.26 8.06 -12.97
C VAL A 171 -12.29 7.88 -11.81
N SER A 172 -12.80 7.39 -10.67
CA SER A 172 -11.97 6.93 -9.56
C SER A 172 -11.26 5.64 -9.97
N VAL A 173 -9.92 5.66 -9.99
CA VAL A 173 -9.08 4.51 -10.36
C VAL A 173 -8.34 4.05 -9.12
N GLY A 174 -8.51 2.77 -8.77
CA GLY A 174 -7.74 2.06 -7.76
C GLY A 174 -7.08 0.83 -8.38
N LEU A 175 -5.85 0.51 -8.01
CA LEU A 175 -5.14 -0.66 -8.52
C LEU A 175 -4.32 -1.31 -7.42
N ASN A 176 -4.34 -2.65 -7.41
CA ASN A 176 -3.41 -3.48 -6.67
C ASN A 176 -2.87 -4.55 -7.61
N LEU A 177 -1.55 -4.65 -7.72
CA LEU A 177 -0.86 -5.73 -8.42
C LEU A 177 0.22 -6.31 -7.51
N ALA A 178 0.36 -7.62 -7.51
CA ALA A 178 1.43 -8.34 -6.86
C ALA A 178 1.94 -9.49 -7.74
N ALA A 179 3.23 -9.75 -7.64
CA ALA A 179 3.89 -10.92 -8.22
C ALA A 179 4.89 -11.49 -7.21
N GLY A 180 4.90 -12.82 -7.05
CA GLY A 180 5.84 -13.52 -6.15
C GLY A 180 5.31 -13.83 -4.74
N VAL A 181 4.34 -13.06 -4.22
CA VAL A 181 3.76 -13.33 -2.89
C VAL A 181 2.86 -14.58 -2.87
N ASN A 182 2.14 -14.85 -3.97
CA ASN A 182 1.26 -16.00 -4.14
C ASN A 182 1.89 -17.01 -5.12
N GLU A 183 2.58 -18.03 -4.60
CA GLU A 183 3.31 -19.01 -5.42
C GLU A 183 2.41 -20.06 -6.11
N THR A 184 1.12 -20.12 -5.75
CA THR A 184 0.17 -21.13 -6.23
C THR A 184 -0.50 -20.78 -7.56
N GLY A 185 -0.09 -19.70 -8.20
CA GLY A 185 -0.69 -19.18 -9.43
C GLY A 185 -1.97 -18.37 -9.21
N MET A 186 -2.45 -18.24 -7.97
CA MET A 186 -3.52 -17.31 -7.61
C MET A 186 -3.00 -15.88 -7.65
N THR A 187 -3.81 -14.93 -8.12
CA THR A 187 -3.43 -13.52 -8.18
C THR A 187 -4.24 -12.71 -7.18
N GLU A 188 -3.58 -11.81 -6.46
CA GLU A 188 -4.25 -10.78 -5.68
C GLU A 188 -4.40 -9.48 -6.50
N ASN A 189 -4.47 -9.61 -7.82
CA ASN A 189 -4.44 -8.49 -8.75
C ASN A 189 -5.86 -8.00 -9.03
N ALA A 190 -6.12 -6.72 -8.80
CA ALA A 190 -7.43 -6.14 -9.00
C ALA A 190 -7.34 -4.65 -9.37
N LEU A 191 -8.27 -4.24 -10.23
CA LEU A 191 -8.55 -2.86 -10.60
C LEU A 191 -9.91 -2.48 -10.02
N TRP A 192 -10.04 -1.27 -9.50
CA TRP A 192 -11.30 -0.67 -9.09
C TRP A 192 -11.55 0.55 -9.96
N LEU A 193 -12.73 0.60 -10.59
CA LEU A 193 -13.20 1.74 -11.37
C LEU A 193 -14.53 2.18 -10.78
N ASP A 194 -14.55 3.38 -10.19
CA ASP A 194 -15.72 3.89 -9.45
C ASP A 194 -16.28 2.88 -8.44
N GLY A 195 -15.37 2.21 -7.73
CA GLY A 195 -15.69 1.20 -6.71
C GLY A 195 -16.03 -0.19 -7.25
N ARG A 196 -16.28 -0.37 -8.56
CA ARG A 196 -16.48 -1.69 -9.18
C ARG A 196 -15.14 -2.39 -9.34
N ARG A 197 -15.02 -3.60 -8.76
CA ARG A 197 -13.81 -4.41 -8.85
C ARG A 197 -13.78 -5.22 -10.14
N VAL A 198 -12.66 -5.17 -10.84
CA VAL A 198 -12.28 -6.00 -11.98
C VAL A 198 -11.12 -6.88 -11.54
N LEU A 199 -11.28 -8.20 -11.66
CA LEU A 199 -10.19 -9.14 -11.40
C LEU A 199 -9.18 -9.06 -12.55
N LEU A 200 -7.89 -9.11 -12.20
CA LEU A 200 -6.79 -9.04 -13.17
C LEU A 200 -5.97 -10.32 -13.17
N GLY A 201 -5.43 -10.65 -14.34
CA GLY A 201 -4.47 -11.74 -14.53
C GLY A 201 -3.11 -11.49 -13.83
N PRO A 202 -2.16 -12.42 -14.00
CA PRO A 202 -0.81 -12.26 -13.49
C PRO A 202 -0.18 -10.96 -13.98
N ALA A 203 0.56 -10.30 -13.09
CA ALA A 203 1.23 -9.04 -13.36
C ALA A 203 2.72 -9.28 -13.63
N ARG A 204 3.25 -8.62 -14.65
CA ARG A 204 4.66 -8.63 -15.01
C ARG A 204 5.26 -7.27 -14.71
N PHE A 205 6.29 -7.25 -13.88
CA PHE A 205 7.05 -6.05 -13.54
C PHE A 205 8.38 -6.06 -14.30
N GLU A 206 8.65 -5.00 -15.04
CA GLU A 206 9.88 -4.81 -15.80
C GLU A 206 10.60 -3.57 -15.26
N PHE A 207 11.77 -3.77 -14.65
CA PHE A 207 12.58 -2.69 -14.08
C PHE A 207 14.04 -3.15 -13.93
N ASP A 208 14.96 -2.18 -13.86
CA ASP A 208 16.36 -2.45 -13.53
C ASP A 208 16.61 -2.22 -12.04
N ARG A 209 16.75 -3.32 -11.28
CA ARG A 209 17.04 -3.29 -9.83
C ARG A 209 18.35 -2.55 -9.48
N TYR A 210 19.28 -2.45 -10.43
CA TYR A 210 20.58 -1.77 -10.27
C TYR A 210 20.54 -0.30 -10.70
N GLN A 211 19.45 0.15 -11.31
CA GLN A 211 19.18 1.56 -11.61
C GLN A 211 17.85 1.98 -10.96
N PRO A 212 17.82 2.25 -9.64
CA PRO A 212 16.57 2.47 -8.91
C PRO A 212 15.75 3.70 -9.35
N GLY A 213 16.36 4.64 -10.08
CA GLY A 213 15.66 5.79 -10.66
C GLY A 213 15.14 5.56 -12.07
N ALA A 214 15.45 4.40 -12.68
CA ALA A 214 14.91 4.04 -13.97
C ALA A 214 13.42 3.75 -13.87
N ASP A 215 12.74 4.04 -14.97
CA ASP A 215 11.34 3.75 -15.14
C ASP A 215 11.02 2.26 -15.07
N TRP A 216 9.83 2.00 -14.58
CA TRP A 216 9.26 0.66 -14.53
C TRP A 216 8.18 0.56 -15.59
N ARG A 217 7.95 -0.67 -16.08
CA ARG A 217 6.72 -1.02 -16.78
C ARG A 217 6.03 -2.14 -16.03
N VAL A 218 4.72 -2.05 -15.90
CA VAL A 218 3.89 -3.10 -15.35
C VAL A 218 2.74 -3.41 -16.30
N THR A 219 2.59 -4.67 -16.65
CA THR A 219 1.52 -5.17 -17.53
C THR A 219 0.82 -6.35 -16.88
N THR A 220 -0.40 -6.67 -17.33
CA THR A 220 -1.08 -7.93 -16.98
C THR A 220 -1.26 -8.83 -18.21
N ASP A 221 -1.22 -10.15 -18.00
CA ASP A 221 -1.30 -11.13 -19.08
C ASP A 221 -2.65 -11.11 -19.84
N ASP A 222 -3.70 -10.61 -19.20
CA ASP A 222 -5.01 -10.39 -19.81
C ASP A 222 -5.09 -9.09 -20.64
N GLY A 223 -3.99 -8.33 -20.73
CA GLY A 223 -3.89 -7.09 -21.49
C GLY A 223 -4.68 -5.91 -20.91
N ARG A 224 -5.21 -6.04 -19.69
CA ARG A 224 -6.02 -4.99 -19.04
C ARG A 224 -5.19 -3.88 -18.44
N VAL A 225 -3.91 -4.11 -18.15
CA VAL A 225 -3.00 -3.10 -17.61
C VAL A 225 -1.77 -2.99 -18.51
N ASP A 226 -1.43 -1.76 -18.87
CA ASP A 226 -0.13 -1.39 -19.44
C ASP A 226 0.24 -0.01 -18.90
N LEU A 227 1.09 0.01 -17.88
CA LEU A 227 1.47 1.22 -17.16
C LEU A 227 2.99 1.35 -17.08
N ARG A 228 3.47 2.56 -17.32
CA ARG A 228 4.79 3.03 -16.95
C ARG A 228 4.72 3.68 -15.57
N PHE A 229 5.77 3.51 -14.77
CA PHE A 229 5.92 4.21 -13.49
C PHE A 229 7.26 4.94 -13.43
N VAL A 230 7.19 6.23 -13.12
CA VAL A 230 8.34 7.12 -12.95
C VAL A 230 8.58 7.32 -11.45
N PRO A 231 9.65 6.77 -10.86
CA PRO A 231 9.97 6.97 -9.46
C PRO A 231 10.31 8.45 -9.16
N ALA A 232 9.84 8.97 -8.03
CA ALA A 232 10.15 10.31 -7.52
C ALA A 232 10.91 10.27 -6.19
N GLY A 233 10.60 9.28 -5.35
CA GLY A 233 11.27 9.05 -4.07
C GLY A 233 11.24 7.57 -3.70
N ALA A 234 12.02 7.17 -2.71
CA ALA A 234 12.00 5.78 -2.25
C ALA A 234 12.27 5.67 -0.74
N ARG A 235 11.40 4.95 -0.04
CA ARG A 235 11.67 4.40 1.28
C ARG A 235 12.52 3.14 1.11
N ARG A 236 13.64 3.08 1.84
CA ARG A 236 14.57 1.94 1.78
C ARG A 236 14.87 1.45 3.19
N GLU A 237 14.61 0.17 3.41
CA GLU A 237 14.93 -0.49 4.68
C GLU A 237 15.74 -1.74 4.38
N LYS A 238 16.94 -1.83 4.97
CA LYS A 238 17.76 -3.03 4.90
C LYS A 238 18.05 -3.52 6.32
N LEU A 239 17.51 -4.68 6.65
CA LEU A 239 17.72 -5.35 7.93
C LEU A 239 18.45 -6.67 7.69
N ASN A 240 19.45 -6.97 8.51
CA ASN A 240 20.08 -8.30 8.55
C ASN A 240 20.45 -8.63 10.00
N ALA A 241 19.51 -9.24 10.71
CA ALA A 241 19.62 -9.69 12.08
C ALA A 241 19.73 -11.22 12.16
N TRP A 242 20.60 -11.78 11.31
CA TRP A 242 20.92 -13.23 11.20
C TRP A 242 19.72 -14.11 10.82
N VAL A 243 18.78 -14.32 11.75
CA VAL A 243 17.53 -15.06 11.52
C VAL A 243 16.55 -14.24 10.67
N ILE A 244 16.50 -12.92 10.89
CA ILE A 244 15.62 -12.01 10.14
C ILE A 244 16.46 -11.21 9.14
N ALA A 245 16.05 -11.18 7.87
CA ALA A 245 16.60 -10.28 6.87
C ALA A 245 15.47 -9.64 6.05
N SER A 246 15.65 -8.38 5.67
CA SER A 246 14.72 -7.63 4.83
C SER A 246 15.51 -6.71 3.92
N ASN A 247 15.12 -6.65 2.65
CA ASN A 247 15.58 -5.67 1.69
C ASN A 247 14.34 -5.08 1.04
N PHE A 248 13.81 -4.04 1.67
CA PHE A 248 12.60 -3.34 1.25
C PHE A 248 12.95 -2.07 0.50
N ARG A 249 12.36 -1.92 -0.68
CA ARG A 249 12.36 -0.68 -1.43
C ARG A 249 10.93 -0.40 -1.86
N GLN A 250 10.36 0.66 -1.33
CA GLN A 250 9.05 1.16 -1.75
C GLN A 250 9.24 2.53 -2.37
N PHE A 251 8.97 2.60 -3.66
CA PHE A 251 9.09 3.79 -4.48
C PHE A 251 7.77 4.53 -4.46
N VAL A 252 7.82 5.83 -4.26
CA VAL A 252 6.72 6.75 -4.52
C VAL A 252 6.95 7.36 -5.89
N GLY A 253 5.91 7.47 -6.70
CA GLY A 253 6.06 7.98 -8.05
C GLY A 253 4.76 8.16 -8.79
N THR A 254 4.87 8.16 -10.11
CA THR A 254 3.80 8.58 -11.02
C THR A 254 3.55 7.52 -12.07
N PHE A 255 2.30 7.09 -12.19
CA PHE A 255 1.85 6.16 -13.20
C PHE A 255 1.33 6.88 -14.46
N GLN A 256 1.65 6.31 -15.62
CA GLN A 256 1.18 6.76 -16.92
C GLN A 256 0.88 5.54 -17.81
N GLY A 257 -0.19 5.57 -18.60
CA GLY A 257 -0.54 4.49 -19.52
C GLY A 257 -2.03 4.24 -19.56
N THR A 258 -2.44 2.98 -19.51
CA THR A 258 -3.86 2.61 -19.64
C THR A 258 -4.21 1.41 -18.78
N VAL A 259 -5.43 1.46 -18.23
CA VAL A 259 -6.12 0.31 -17.65
C VAL A 259 -7.42 0.04 -18.39
N ALA A 260 -7.98 -1.16 -18.33
CA ALA A 260 -9.22 -1.51 -19.02
C ALA A 260 -10.22 -2.23 -18.13
N ASP A 261 -11.50 -1.84 -18.23
CA ASP A 261 -12.62 -2.52 -17.57
C ASP A 261 -12.92 -3.88 -18.19
N GLU A 262 -13.80 -4.67 -17.55
CA GLU A 262 -14.19 -6.02 -17.99
C GLU A 262 -14.61 -6.14 -19.47
N ASN A 263 -15.15 -5.07 -20.05
CA ASN A 263 -15.62 -4.99 -21.43
C ASN A 263 -14.55 -4.51 -22.42
N GLY A 264 -13.33 -4.22 -21.93
CA GLY A 264 -12.22 -3.71 -22.72
C GLY A 264 -12.24 -2.19 -22.91
N LYS A 265 -13.12 -1.47 -22.21
CA LYS A 265 -13.10 0.01 -22.24
C LYS A 265 -11.83 0.49 -21.55
N LYS A 266 -11.00 1.21 -22.30
CA LYS A 266 -9.74 1.78 -21.83
C LYS A 266 -9.97 3.07 -21.04
N ILE A 267 -9.32 3.19 -19.89
CA ILE A 267 -9.24 4.39 -19.06
C ILE A 267 -7.78 4.86 -19.09
N PRO A 268 -7.51 6.08 -19.56
CA PRO A 268 -6.16 6.64 -19.51
C PRO A 268 -5.76 6.88 -18.05
N VAL A 269 -4.54 6.46 -17.71
CA VAL A 269 -3.88 6.83 -16.47
C VAL A 269 -2.84 7.87 -16.84
N ASN A 270 -3.02 9.11 -16.40
CA ASN A 270 -2.18 10.23 -16.80
C ASN A 270 -1.72 11.00 -15.56
N GLY A 271 -0.60 10.61 -14.98
CA GLY A 271 -0.04 11.34 -13.85
C GLY A 271 -0.59 10.93 -12.48
N LEU A 272 -1.27 9.78 -12.38
CA LEU A 272 -1.79 9.31 -11.09
C LEU A 272 -0.65 8.89 -10.16
N ARG A 273 -0.77 9.21 -8.88
CA ARG A 273 0.24 8.86 -7.88
C ARG A 273 0.06 7.43 -7.40
N GLY A 274 1.15 6.86 -6.94
CA GLY A 274 1.13 5.55 -6.33
C GLY A 274 2.50 5.06 -5.90
N LEU A 275 2.52 3.75 -5.62
CA LEU A 275 3.61 3.03 -5.01
C LEU A 275 4.03 1.86 -5.89
N MET A 276 5.33 1.61 -5.94
CA MET A 276 5.90 0.36 -6.44
C MET A 276 6.86 -0.23 -5.41
N GLU A 277 6.91 -1.55 -5.30
CA GLU A 277 7.82 -2.24 -4.39
C GLU A 277 8.69 -3.26 -5.11
N ASP A 278 9.93 -3.33 -4.64
CA ASP A 278 10.83 -4.46 -4.79
C ASP A 278 11.23 -4.90 -3.39
N HIS A 279 10.78 -6.09 -2.99
CA HIS A 279 11.01 -6.57 -1.64
C HIS A 279 11.48 -8.01 -1.59
N PHE A 280 12.42 -8.24 -0.68
CA PHE A 280 12.80 -9.56 -0.21
C PHE A 280 12.75 -9.57 1.31
N ALA A 281 12.10 -10.57 1.89
CA ALA A 281 12.10 -10.82 3.32
C ALA A 281 12.41 -12.27 3.66
N ARG A 282 13.01 -12.41 4.83
CA ARG A 282 13.36 -13.66 5.48
C ARG A 282 13.11 -13.51 6.98
N TRP A 283 12.20 -14.29 7.59
CA TRP A 283 11.88 -14.22 9.04
C TRP A 283 12.04 -15.54 9.78
#